data_AF-A0A3N5XUQ2-F1
#
_entry.id   AF-A0A3N5XUQ2-F1
#
_cell.length_a   1.000
_cell.length_b   1.000
_cell.length_c   1.000
_cell.angle_alpha   90.00
_cell.angle_beta   90.00
_cell.angle_gamma   90.00
#
_symmetry.space_group_name_H-M   'P 1'
#
loop_
_entity.id
_entity.type
_entity.pdbx_description
1 polymer ?
#
loop_
_entity_poly.entity_id
_entity_poly.type
_entity_poly.pdbx_seq_one_letter_code
_entity_poly.pdbx_strand_id
1 'polypeptide(L)'
;MLSWQFRLLELYFRLQHAFSASTGEVDVGKERAEVEGLAAMFKMPKGTKAVTELADGVPAEWVIPPVISAGRVILYLHGGSYVAGSIN
;
A
#
# COMPACT_ATOMS: atom_id res chain seq x y z
N MET A 1 -9.32 -21.96 0.02
CA MET A 1 -9.04 -21.99 -1.43
C MET A 1 -8.75 -20.57 -1.89
N LEU A 2 -7.66 -20.34 -2.61
CA LEU A 2 -7.33 -19.01 -3.15
C LEU A 2 -8.32 -18.64 -4.25
N SER A 3 -8.73 -17.37 -4.31
CA SER A 3 -9.67 -16.88 -5.31
C SER A 3 -9.03 -16.85 -6.71
N TRP A 4 -9.84 -16.84 -7.77
CA TRP A 4 -9.32 -16.73 -9.14
C TRP A 4 -8.67 -15.37 -9.38
N GLN A 5 -9.16 -14.30 -8.74
CA GLN A 5 -8.55 -12.96 -8.80
C GLN A 5 -7.12 -13.00 -8.27
N PHE A 6 -6.90 -13.71 -7.15
CA PHE A 6 -5.56 -13.89 -6.59
C PHE A 6 -4.63 -14.60 -7.57
N ARG A 7 -5.08 -15.67 -8.23
CA ARG A 7 -4.26 -16.44 -9.18
C ARG A 7 -3.86 -15.62 -10.41
N LEU A 8 -4.75 -14.75 -10.89
CA LEU A 8 -4.43 -13.82 -11.99
C LEU A 8 -3.42 -12.77 -11.56
N LEU A 9 -3.60 -12.18 -10.38
CA LEU A 9 -2.67 -11.19 -9.83
C LEU A 9 -1.29 -11.80 -9.57
N GLU A 10 -1.26 -13.02 -9.05
CA GLU A 10 -0.03 -13.79 -8.85
C GLU A 10 0.71 -14.05 -10.17
N LEU A 11 -0.02 -14.49 -11.22
CA LEU A 11 0.58 -14.66 -12.54
C LEU A 11 1.14 -13.36 -13.09
N TYR A 12 0.41 -12.25 -12.97
CA TYR A 12 0.85 -10.92 -13.39
C TYR A 12 2.17 -10.52 -12.71
N PHE A 13 2.26 -10.61 -11.38
CA PHE A 13 3.48 -10.25 -10.66
C PHE A 13 4.67 -11.17 -11.00
N ARG A 14 4.42 -12.46 -11.23
CA ARG A 14 5.48 -13.40 -11.65
C ARG A 14 6.02 -13.05 -13.03
N LEU A 15 5.16 -12.67 -13.97
CA LEU A 15 5.58 -12.18 -15.29
C LEU A 15 6.35 -10.87 -15.14
N GLN A 16 5.82 -9.89 -14.40
CA GLN A 16 6.48 -8.60 -14.20
C GLN A 16 7.88 -8.76 -13.59
N HIS A 17 8.04 -9.63 -12.60
CA HIS A 17 9.34 -9.91 -11.98
C HIS A 17 10.30 -10.62 -12.93
N ALA A 18 9.81 -11.54 -13.77
CA ALA A 18 10.63 -12.22 -14.77
C ALA A 18 11.12 -11.28 -15.88
N PHE A 19 10.37 -10.21 -16.17
CA PHE A 19 10.73 -9.21 -17.18
C PHE A 19 11.38 -7.94 -16.60
N SER A 20 11.43 -7.78 -15.27
CA SER A 20 12.11 -6.68 -14.60
C SER A 20 13.60 -6.97 -14.46
N ALA A 21 14.34 -6.83 -15.57
CA ALA A 21 15.79 -6.77 -15.51
C ALA A 21 16.23 -5.36 -15.08
N SER A 22 16.77 -5.21 -13.87
CA SER A 22 17.38 -3.97 -13.41
C SER A 22 18.76 -3.81 -14.07
N THR A 23 18.86 -2.99 -15.11
CA THR A 23 20.10 -2.79 -15.87
C THR A 23 20.68 -1.36 -15.82
N GLY A 24 20.24 -0.50 -14.89
CA GLY A 24 20.70 0.90 -14.82
C GLY A 24 20.53 1.58 -13.46
N GLU A 25 20.76 2.90 -13.42
CA GLU A 25 20.45 3.75 -12.26
C GLU A 25 18.95 3.72 -11.93
N VAL A 26 18.63 3.70 -10.64
CA VAL A 26 17.25 3.68 -10.15
C VAL A 26 16.69 5.10 -10.17
N ASP A 27 15.65 5.32 -10.98
CA ASP A 27 14.84 6.53 -10.90
C ASP A 27 13.82 6.40 -9.76
N VAL A 28 14.19 6.92 -8.58
CA VAL A 28 13.35 6.88 -7.37
C VAL A 28 12.01 7.59 -7.57
N GLY A 29 11.96 8.64 -8.41
CA GLY A 29 10.73 9.36 -8.70
C GLY A 29 9.74 8.49 -9.48
N LYS A 30 10.25 7.78 -10.48
CA LYS A 30 9.47 6.81 -11.26
C LYS A 30 8.99 5.65 -10.38
N GLU A 31 9.86 5.04 -9.57
CA GLU A 31 9.50 3.95 -8.66
C GLU A 31 8.39 4.35 -7.68
N ARG A 32 8.47 5.57 -7.11
CA ARG A 32 7.40 6.12 -6.26
C ARG A 32 6.08 6.23 -7.02
N ALA A 33 6.10 6.80 -8.21
CA ALA A 33 4.89 6.97 -9.02
C ALA A 33 4.25 5.62 -9.40
N GLU A 34 5.05 4.59 -9.69
CA GLU A 34 4.55 3.24 -10.00
C GLU A 34 3.90 2.58 -8.78
N VAL A 35 4.52 2.70 -7.59
CA VAL A 35 3.95 2.20 -6.33
C VAL A 35 2.61 2.89 -6.01
N GLU A 36 2.55 4.21 -6.15
CA GLU A 36 1.33 5.00 -5.93
C GLU A 36 0.22 4.63 -6.94
N GLY A 37 0.58 4.47 -8.22
CA GLY A 37 -0.36 4.04 -9.26
C GLY A 37 -0.95 2.65 -9.00
N LEU A 38 -0.13 1.72 -8.51
CA LEU A 38 -0.60 0.39 -8.10
C LEU A 38 -1.49 0.46 -6.86
N ALA A 39 -1.11 1.24 -5.84
CA ALA A 39 -1.87 1.40 -4.61
C ALA A 39 -3.30 1.93 -4.88
N ALA A 40 -3.43 2.91 -5.78
CA ALA A 40 -4.72 3.50 -6.16
C ALA A 40 -5.73 2.51 -6.76
N MET A 41 -5.29 1.33 -7.22
CA MET A 41 -6.18 0.27 -7.70
C MET A 41 -6.91 -0.45 -6.57
N PHE A 42 -6.39 -0.38 -5.33
CA PHE A 42 -6.94 -1.05 -4.17
C PHE A 42 -7.83 -0.10 -3.36
N LYS A 43 -9.12 -0.39 -3.30
CA LYS A 43 -10.07 0.41 -2.54
C LYS A 43 -10.09 -0.02 -1.08
N MET A 44 -10.23 0.96 -0.19
CA MET A 44 -10.53 0.70 1.21
C MET A 44 -11.82 -0.14 1.36
N PRO A 45 -11.86 -1.08 2.33
CA PRO A 45 -13.08 -1.81 2.63
C PRO A 45 -14.26 -0.88 2.94
N LYS A 46 -15.46 -1.31 2.55
CA LYS A 46 -16.68 -0.52 2.76
C LYS A 46 -16.90 -0.24 4.25
N GLY A 47 -17.16 1.02 4.58
CA GLY A 47 -17.43 1.48 5.95
C GLY A 47 -16.18 1.80 6.77
N THR A 48 -14.97 1.59 6.22
CA THR A 48 -13.75 2.11 6.83
C THR A 48 -13.68 3.62 6.66
N LYS A 49 -13.34 4.35 7.72
CA LYS A 49 -13.10 5.79 7.72
C LYS A 49 -11.60 6.07 7.77
N ALA A 50 -11.17 7.05 7.01
CA ALA A 50 -9.84 7.65 7.09
C ALA A 50 -9.96 9.04 7.72
N VAL A 51 -9.16 9.33 8.74
CA VAL A 51 -9.14 10.65 9.40
C VAL A 51 -7.69 11.09 9.55
N THR A 52 -7.35 12.21 8.91
CA THR A 52 -6.01 12.81 9.00
C THR A 52 -5.71 13.28 10.42
N GLU A 53 -4.46 13.06 10.84
CA GLU A 53 -3.94 13.39 12.16
C GLU A 53 -2.49 13.85 12.05
N LEU A 54 -2.01 14.61 13.04
CA LEU A 54 -0.60 14.91 13.22
C LEU A 54 -0.10 14.19 14.49
N ALA A 55 0.55 13.06 14.30
CA ALA A 55 1.17 12.31 15.40
C ALA A 55 2.51 12.95 15.76
N ASP A 56 2.51 13.84 16.75
CA ASP A 56 3.69 14.62 17.16
C ASP A 56 4.35 15.35 15.98
N GLY A 57 3.51 15.94 15.12
CA GLY A 57 3.94 16.66 13.91
C GLY A 57 4.22 15.79 12.67
N VAL A 58 4.15 14.46 12.80
CA VAL A 58 4.25 13.54 11.65
C VAL A 58 2.85 13.32 11.04
N PRO A 59 2.65 13.56 9.73
CA PRO A 59 1.38 13.25 9.07
C PRO A 59 1.01 11.78 9.20
N ALA A 60 -0.21 11.52 9.64
CA ALA A 60 -0.74 10.18 9.82
C ALA A 60 -2.25 10.15 9.51
N GLU A 61 -2.80 8.94 9.41
CA GLU A 61 -4.24 8.73 9.31
C GLU A 61 -4.72 7.66 10.27
N TRP A 62 -5.85 7.93 10.92
CA TRP A 62 -6.64 6.90 11.57
C TRP A 62 -7.44 6.14 10.52
N VAL A 63 -7.12 4.86 10.35
CA VAL A 63 -7.90 3.91 9.55
C VAL A 63 -8.84 3.15 10.47
N ILE A 64 -10.11 3.56 10.48
CA ILE A 64 -11.12 3.09 11.44
C ILE A 64 -12.10 2.15 10.74
N PRO A 65 -12.04 0.82 10.96
CA PRO A 65 -13.00 -0.12 10.40
C PRO A 65 -14.40 0.07 11.04
N PRO A 66 -15.47 -0.43 10.40
CA PRO A 66 -16.85 -0.21 10.88
C PRO A 66 -17.15 -0.90 12.22
N VAL A 67 -16.44 -1.97 12.55
CA VAL A 67 -16.55 -2.68 13.83
C VAL A 67 -15.20 -2.59 14.54
N ILE A 68 -15.18 -1.91 15.69
CA ILE A 68 -13.96 -1.72 16.49
C ILE A 68 -14.08 -2.41 17.83
N SER A 69 -12.94 -2.92 18.33
CA SER A 69 -12.79 -3.25 19.75
C SER A 69 -12.24 -2.02 20.46
N ALA A 70 -13.01 -1.46 21.39
CA ALA A 70 -12.61 -0.25 22.10
C ALA A 70 -11.28 -0.44 22.86
N GLY A 71 -10.46 0.61 22.90
CA GLY A 71 -9.19 0.63 23.64
C GLY A 71 -8.03 -0.11 22.96
N ARG A 72 -8.16 -0.53 21.71
CA ARG A 72 -7.07 -1.16 20.93
C ARG A 72 -6.70 -0.30 19.73
N VAL A 73 -5.40 -0.08 19.55
CA VAL A 73 -4.82 0.69 18.45
C VAL A 73 -3.65 -0.09 17.86
N ILE A 74 -3.48 -0.02 16.55
CA ILE A 74 -2.32 -0.55 15.84
C ILE A 74 -1.57 0.65 15.25
N LEU A 75 -0.30 0.80 15.62
CA LEU A 75 0.62 1.66 14.89
C LEU A 75 1.11 0.89 13.66
N TYR A 76 0.71 1.34 12.47
CA TYR A 76 1.14 0.75 11.21
C TYR A 76 2.18 1.64 10.53
N LEU A 77 3.30 1.04 10.13
CA LEU A 77 4.34 1.68 9.33
C LEU A 77 4.40 0.94 8.00
N HIS A 78 4.24 1.67 6.89
CA HIS A 78 4.17 1.05 5.57
C HIS A 78 5.54 0.52 5.11
N GLY A 79 5.50 -0.43 4.17
CA GLY A 79 6.69 -0.94 3.48
C GLY A 79 7.17 0.00 2.38
N GLY A 80 7.90 -0.51 1.39
CA GLY A 80 8.44 0.29 0.28
C GLY A 80 9.92 0.63 0.43
N SER A 81 10.68 -0.25 1.11
CA SER A 81 12.14 -0.24 1.17
C SER A 81 12.74 1.10 1.63
N TYR A 82 12.03 1.82 2.51
CA TYR A 82 12.37 3.16 3.00
C TYR A 82 12.41 4.28 1.95
N VAL A 83 12.03 4.00 0.70
CA VAL A 83 12.13 4.96 -0.39
C VAL A 83 10.80 5.26 -1.06
N ALA A 84 9.78 4.41 -0.92
CA ALA A 84 8.47 4.55 -1.58
C ALA A 84 7.30 4.11 -0.68
N GLY A 85 6.08 4.35 -1.15
CA GLY A 85 4.84 4.09 -0.42
C GLY A 85 4.38 5.28 0.41
N SER A 86 3.06 5.39 0.60
CA SER A 86 2.43 6.43 1.39
C SER A 86 1.04 6.00 1.88
N ILE A 87 0.30 6.95 2.47
CA ILE A 87 -1.09 6.80 2.92
C ILE A 87 -2.10 7.00 1.76
N ASN A 88 -1.66 7.56 0.62
CA ASN A 88 -2.52 7.98 -0.51
C ASN A 88 -3.47 6.89 -1.03
#